data_AF-A0A937VSC2-F1
#
_entry.id   AF-A0A937VSC2-F1
#
_cell.length_a   1.000
_cell.length_b   1.000
_cell.length_c   1.000
_cell.angle_alpha   90.00
_cell.angle_beta   90.00
_cell.angle_gamma   90.00
#
_symmetry.space_group_name_H-M   'P 1'
#
loop_
_entity.id
_entity.type
_entity.pdbx_description
1 polymer ?
#
loop_
_entity_poly.entity_id
_entity_poly.type
_entity_poly.pdbx_seq_one_letter_code
_entity_poly.pdbx_strand_id
1 'polypeptide(L)'
;MARQGAKANISQVGCVGLCSFEPLVTIVKPDSFTVCYNNVTPQIVPTLVEGYVLGDDPCLDLALGTVEGGEGEAVRIPELMRFEHEVRLILRNCGYINPEDINHYVASGGYASLANALIMKPEAIISEIKASGLRGRGGAGFPTGRKWEQCRQAPGQPKYVICNADEGDPGAFMDRVILESDPHQVIEG
;
A
#
# COMPACT_ATOMS: atom_id res chain seq x y z
N MET A 1 23.47 6.38 10.78
CA MET A 1 23.96 5.59 9.62
C MET A 1 25.39 5.97 9.24
N ALA A 2 25.66 6.93 8.34
CA ALA A 2 27.03 7.21 7.85
C ALA A 2 28.04 7.65 8.93
N ARG A 3 27.59 8.40 9.95
CA ARG A 3 28.44 8.82 11.09
C ARG A 3 28.80 7.70 12.07
N GLN A 4 28.05 6.60 12.07
CA GLN A 4 28.21 5.47 13.00
C GLN A 4 28.68 4.18 12.30
N GLY A 5 29.01 4.23 11.00
CA GLY A 5 29.53 3.08 10.25
C GLY A 5 28.52 1.96 9.94
N ALA A 6 27.23 2.17 10.22
CA ALA A 6 26.18 1.19 9.93
C ALA A 6 25.91 1.07 8.43
N LYS A 7 26.00 -0.16 7.88
CA LYS A 7 25.54 -0.49 6.53
C LYS A 7 24.05 -0.85 6.60
N ALA A 8 23.19 0.10 6.29
CA ALA A 8 21.74 -0.11 6.20
C ALA A 8 21.19 0.57 4.95
N ASN A 9 20.20 -0.06 4.33
CA ASN A 9 19.41 0.56 3.28
C ASN A 9 18.25 1.31 3.94
N ILE A 10 18.02 2.54 3.51
CA ILE A 10 16.86 3.33 3.94
C ILE A 10 15.92 3.37 2.74
N SER A 11 14.69 2.93 2.94
CA SER A 11 13.62 3.02 1.94
C SER A 11 12.47 3.82 2.53
N GLN A 12 11.99 4.80 1.76
CA GLN A 12 10.75 5.48 2.09
C GLN A 12 9.61 4.67 1.47
N VAL A 13 8.67 4.26 2.32
CA VAL A 13 7.52 3.44 1.92
C VAL A 13 6.22 4.19 2.16
N GLY A 14 5.14 3.71 1.56
CA GLY A 14 3.80 4.27 1.77
C GLY A 14 3.29 4.15 3.23
N CYS A 15 2.23 4.87 3.56
CA CYS A 15 1.67 4.87 4.92
C CYS A 15 0.90 3.57 5.22
N VAL A 16 1.04 3.02 6.45
CA VAL A 16 0.25 1.85 6.91
C VAL A 16 -1.13 2.22 7.49
N GLY A 17 -1.53 3.48 7.42
CA GLY A 17 -2.82 3.98 7.91
C GLY A 17 -2.86 4.21 9.42
N LEU A 18 -1.73 4.49 10.05
CA LEU A 18 -1.59 4.77 11.49
C LEU A 18 -1.19 6.24 11.70
N CYS A 19 -1.92 7.17 11.08
CA CYS A 19 -1.53 8.57 10.97
C CYS A 19 -1.24 9.27 12.32
N SER A 20 -1.88 8.84 13.41
CA SER A 20 -1.65 9.39 14.76
C SER A 20 -0.33 8.96 15.39
N PHE A 21 0.37 8.00 14.80
CA PHE A 21 1.63 7.43 15.28
C PHE A 21 2.82 7.79 14.40
N GLU A 22 2.60 8.55 13.32
CA GLU A 22 3.66 9.00 12.42
C GLU A 22 4.59 10.02 13.10
N PRO A 23 5.91 10.05 12.78
CA PRO A 23 6.59 9.20 11.80
C PRO A 23 6.81 7.78 12.32
N LEU A 24 6.45 6.79 11.49
CA LEU A 24 6.75 5.38 11.72
C LEU A 24 8.10 5.03 11.13
N VAL A 25 8.92 4.30 11.89
CA VAL A 25 10.17 3.70 11.39
C VAL A 25 10.11 2.22 11.63
N THR A 26 10.34 1.43 10.59
CA THR A 26 10.42 -0.03 10.70
C THR A 26 11.86 -0.47 10.49
N ILE A 27 12.39 -1.25 11.43
CA ILE A 27 13.74 -1.83 11.33
C ILE A 27 13.57 -3.32 11.03
N VAL A 28 14.06 -3.73 9.85
CA VAL A 28 14.11 -5.11 9.40
C VAL A 28 15.54 -5.64 9.59
N LYS A 29 15.68 -6.77 10.28
CA LYS A 29 16.94 -7.51 10.41
C LYS A 29 16.74 -8.95 9.94
N PRO A 30 17.60 -9.50 9.05
CA PRO A 30 17.43 -10.84 8.49
C PRO A 30 17.29 -11.98 9.51
N ASP A 31 17.91 -11.85 10.69
CA ASP A 31 17.94 -12.90 11.73
C ASP A 31 17.28 -12.47 13.04
N SER A 32 16.39 -11.47 13.00
CA SER A 32 15.71 -10.96 14.20
C SER A 32 14.30 -10.47 13.86
N PHE A 33 13.54 -10.05 14.87
CA PHE A 33 12.19 -9.52 14.69
C PHE A 33 12.19 -8.23 13.87
N THR A 34 11.23 -8.06 12.97
CA THR A 34 10.97 -6.74 12.40
C THR A 34 10.17 -5.93 13.41
N VAL A 35 10.65 -4.73 13.76
CA VAL A 35 10.03 -3.88 14.79
C VAL A 35 9.64 -2.54 14.20
N CYS A 36 8.41 -2.11 14.46
CA CYS A 36 7.91 -0.79 14.13
C CYS A 36 7.99 0.12 15.36
N TYR A 37 8.49 1.34 15.15
CA TYR A 37 8.59 2.39 16.17
C TYR A 37 7.68 3.54 15.76
N ASN A 38 6.99 4.14 16.73
CA ASN A 38 6.11 5.28 16.50
C ASN A 38 6.73 6.60 16.96
N ASN A 39 6.15 7.71 16.49
CA ASN A 39 6.50 9.07 16.88
C ASN A 39 8.02 9.33 16.86
N VAL A 40 8.72 8.76 15.87
CA VAL A 40 10.18 8.76 15.86
C VAL A 40 10.69 10.17 15.60
N THR A 41 11.49 10.68 16.53
CA THR A 41 12.13 11.99 16.45
C THR A 41 13.62 11.87 16.14
N PRO A 42 14.27 12.91 15.60
CA PRO A 42 15.72 12.91 15.38
C PRO A 42 16.55 12.55 16.63
N GLN A 43 16.02 12.82 17.83
CA GLN A 43 16.66 12.52 19.10
C GLN A 43 16.60 11.04 19.47
N ILE A 44 15.57 10.32 19.00
CA ILE A 44 15.40 8.87 19.25
C ILE A 44 16.26 8.04 18.28
N VAL A 45 16.55 8.55 17.08
CA VAL A 45 17.29 7.83 16.03
C VAL A 45 18.64 7.25 16.51
N PRO A 46 19.51 7.98 17.24
CA PRO A 46 20.76 7.40 17.74
C PRO A 46 20.54 6.15 18.59
N THR A 47 19.55 6.16 19.49
CA THR A 47 19.20 5.03 20.35
C THR A 47 18.78 3.82 19.52
N LEU A 48 17.93 3.99 18.51
CA LEU A 48 17.49 2.89 17.65
C LEU A 48 18.62 2.32 16.80
N VAL A 49 19.53 3.18 16.33
CA VAL A 49 20.67 2.74 15.51
C VAL A 49 21.69 1.99 16.36
N GLU A 50 22.06 2.51 17.53
CA GLU A 50 23.03 1.88 18.42
C GLU A 50 22.46 0.62 19.07
N GLY A 51 21.21 0.68 19.53
CA GLY A 51 20.51 -0.42 20.18
C GLY A 51 20.22 -1.57 19.24
N TYR A 52 19.51 -1.30 18.13
CA TYR A 52 18.95 -2.38 17.30
C TYR A 52 19.58 -2.55 15.93
N VAL A 53 19.90 -1.46 15.22
CA VAL A 53 20.51 -1.59 13.88
C VAL A 53 21.92 -2.20 13.98
N LEU A 54 22.71 -1.73 14.96
CA LEU A 54 24.08 -2.19 15.20
C LEU A 54 24.18 -3.24 16.31
N GLY A 55 23.40 -3.07 17.39
CA GLY A 55 23.30 -4.03 18.48
C GLY A 55 22.13 -5.00 18.29
N ASP A 56 21.75 -5.71 19.36
CA ASP A 56 20.64 -6.68 19.37
C ASP A 56 19.54 -6.32 20.37
N ASP A 57 19.53 -5.08 20.89
CA ASP A 57 18.45 -4.58 21.74
C ASP A 57 17.38 -3.88 20.88
N PRO A 58 16.17 -4.45 20.74
CA PRO A 58 15.09 -3.85 19.96
C PRO A 58 14.50 -2.58 20.59
N CYS A 59 14.95 -2.15 21.76
CA CYS A 59 14.44 -0.94 22.44
C CYS A 59 12.91 -0.98 22.60
N LEU A 60 12.40 -2.07 23.21
CA LEU A 60 10.96 -2.37 23.26
C LEU A 60 10.11 -1.25 23.88
N ASP A 61 10.67 -0.45 24.80
CA ASP A 61 9.98 0.69 25.40
C ASP A 61 9.57 1.77 24.37
N LEU A 62 10.20 1.79 23.20
CA LEU A 62 9.91 2.69 22.09
C LEU A 62 9.10 2.03 20.97
N ALA A 63 8.90 0.71 21.04
CA ALA A 63 8.27 -0.05 19.98
C ALA A 63 6.75 0.17 19.98
N LEU A 64 6.18 0.30 18.79
CA LEU A 64 4.75 0.17 18.57
C LEU A 64 4.33 -1.31 18.56
N GLY A 65 5.18 -2.18 18.03
CA GLY A 65 4.95 -3.62 17.95
C GLY A 65 5.84 -4.30 16.92
N THR A 66 5.69 -5.61 16.80
CA THR A 66 6.34 -6.39 15.75
C THR A 66 5.61 -6.23 14.42
N VAL A 67 6.33 -6.43 13.32
CA VAL A 67 5.74 -6.34 11.98
C VAL A 67 5.75 -7.70 11.32
N GLU A 68 4.59 -8.09 10.81
CA GLU A 68 4.40 -9.29 9.99
C GLU A 68 3.81 -8.92 8.61
N GLY A 69 3.85 -9.88 7.68
CA GLY A 69 3.45 -9.68 6.30
C GLY A 69 4.54 -9.03 5.45
N GLY A 70 4.15 -8.39 4.36
CA GLY A 70 5.06 -7.99 3.29
C GLY A 70 5.11 -9.01 2.16
N GLU A 71 5.87 -8.70 1.11
CA GLU A 71 6.13 -9.62 -0.01
C GLU A 71 4.85 -10.18 -0.66
N GLY A 72 3.89 -9.29 -0.95
CA GLY A 72 2.58 -9.65 -1.53
C GLY A 72 1.47 -9.82 -0.50
N GLU A 73 1.80 -9.87 0.79
CA GLU A 73 0.83 -9.80 1.90
C GLU A 73 0.80 -8.41 2.54
N ALA A 74 -0.34 -8.05 3.12
CA ALA A 74 -0.50 -6.78 3.80
C ALA A 74 0.34 -6.71 5.09
N VAL A 75 1.04 -5.59 5.27
CA VAL A 75 1.76 -5.29 6.51
C VAL A 75 0.78 -5.19 7.68
N ARG A 76 1.10 -5.90 8.77
CA ARG A 76 0.32 -5.90 10.02
C ARG A 76 1.22 -5.78 11.24
N ILE A 77 0.67 -5.20 12.31
CA ILE A 77 1.28 -5.15 13.64
C ILE A 77 0.36 -5.93 14.58
N PRO A 78 0.67 -7.21 14.89
CA PRO A 78 -0.23 -8.09 15.64
C PRO A 78 -0.68 -7.53 16.99
N GLU A 79 0.14 -6.70 17.63
CA GLU A 79 -0.16 -6.06 18.91
C GLU A 79 -1.26 -4.99 18.81
N LEU A 80 -1.66 -4.58 17.60
CA LEU A 80 -2.75 -3.63 17.37
C LEU A 80 -4.01 -4.35 16.86
N MET A 81 -5.02 -4.44 17.72
CA MET A 81 -6.31 -5.12 17.45
C MET A 81 -6.97 -4.76 16.11
N ARG A 82 -6.75 -3.55 15.57
CA ARG A 82 -7.32 -3.15 14.28
C ARG A 82 -6.93 -4.10 13.15
N PHE A 83 -5.70 -4.63 13.15
CA PHE A 83 -5.22 -5.48 12.06
C PHE A 83 -5.86 -6.86 12.06
N GLU A 84 -6.46 -7.29 13.16
CA GLU A 84 -7.28 -8.50 13.22
C GLU A 84 -8.65 -8.32 12.54
N HIS A 85 -9.12 -7.08 12.43
CA HIS A 85 -10.45 -6.73 11.93
C HIS A 85 -10.42 -6.15 10.50
N GLU A 86 -9.22 -5.94 9.94
CA GLU A 86 -9.03 -5.31 8.63
C GLU A 86 -8.66 -6.31 7.56
N VAL A 87 -9.41 -6.30 6.45
CA VAL A 87 -9.05 -7.01 5.22
C VAL A 87 -8.43 -6.01 4.24
N ARG A 88 -7.10 -5.96 4.22
CA ARG A 88 -6.32 -4.95 3.48
C ARG A 88 -6.03 -5.32 2.03
N LEU A 89 -7.07 -5.54 1.21
CA LEU A 89 -6.90 -5.95 -0.19
C LEU A 89 -6.27 -4.85 -1.07
N ILE A 90 -6.82 -3.64 -1.00
CA ILE A 90 -6.35 -2.48 -1.79
C ILE A 90 -5.04 -1.95 -1.19
N LEU A 91 -4.97 -1.91 0.14
CA LEU A 91 -3.84 -1.37 0.90
C LEU A 91 -2.73 -2.41 1.19
N ARG A 92 -2.66 -3.50 0.42
CA ARG A 92 -1.73 -4.63 0.67
C ARG A 92 -0.26 -4.24 0.55
N ASN A 93 0.04 -3.31 -0.36
CA ASN A 93 1.42 -2.86 -0.60
C ASN A 93 1.84 -1.68 0.31
N CYS A 94 0.87 -0.98 0.91
CA CYS A 94 1.14 0.23 1.68
C CYS A 94 1.94 -0.11 2.96
N GLY A 95 3.06 0.57 3.17
CA GLY A 95 4.01 0.28 4.24
C GLY A 95 5.13 -0.70 3.89
N TYR A 96 5.10 -1.27 2.68
CA TYR A 96 6.09 -2.25 2.25
C TYR A 96 6.89 -1.82 1.03
N ILE A 97 6.20 -1.30 0.01
CA ILE A 97 6.85 -0.87 -1.23
C ILE A 97 7.28 0.59 -1.15
N ASN A 98 8.36 0.92 -1.87
CA ASN A 98 8.66 2.30 -2.22
C ASN A 98 7.77 2.69 -3.40
N PRO A 99 6.84 3.66 -3.24
CA PRO A 99 5.91 4.06 -4.30
C PRO A 99 6.61 4.67 -5.54
N GLU A 100 7.86 5.13 -5.40
CA GLU A 100 8.65 5.71 -6.50
C GLU A 100 9.51 4.68 -7.24
N ASP A 101 9.56 3.42 -6.78
CA ASP A 101 10.30 2.35 -7.44
C ASP A 101 9.35 1.30 -8.03
N ILE A 102 9.19 1.35 -9.36
CA ILE A 102 8.37 0.38 -10.11
C ILE A 102 8.78 -1.07 -9.86
N ASN A 103 10.07 -1.35 -9.58
CA ASN A 103 10.53 -2.71 -9.38
C ASN A 103 9.97 -3.31 -8.09
N HIS A 104 9.73 -2.48 -7.05
CA HIS A 104 9.06 -2.95 -5.83
C HIS A 104 7.62 -3.38 -6.12
N TYR A 105 6.89 -2.63 -6.96
CA TYR A 105 5.53 -2.98 -7.37
C TYR A 105 5.48 -4.27 -8.20
N VAL A 106 6.40 -4.42 -9.16
CA VAL A 106 6.51 -5.66 -9.96
C VAL A 106 6.89 -6.85 -9.09
N ALA A 107 7.82 -6.68 -8.15
CA ALA A 107 8.23 -7.73 -7.22
C ALA A 107 7.10 -8.18 -6.29
N SER A 108 6.14 -7.31 -5.96
CA SER A 108 4.93 -7.67 -5.21
C SER A 108 3.79 -8.23 -6.06
N GLY A 109 4.06 -8.58 -7.33
CA GLY A 109 3.10 -9.18 -8.26
C GLY A 109 2.28 -8.16 -9.07
N GLY A 110 2.65 -6.88 -9.02
CA GLY A 110 2.04 -5.83 -9.84
C GLY A 110 2.20 -6.08 -11.35
N TYR A 111 1.26 -5.57 -12.13
CA TYR A 111 1.12 -5.76 -13.59
C TYR A 111 0.81 -7.19 -14.06
N ALA A 112 0.75 -8.18 -13.17
CA ALA A 112 0.35 -9.52 -13.54
C ALA A 112 -1.11 -9.57 -14.03
N SER A 113 -2.01 -8.77 -13.45
CA SER A 113 -3.41 -8.72 -13.88
C SER A 113 -3.56 -8.00 -15.20
N LEU A 114 -2.80 -6.92 -15.42
CA LEU A 114 -2.75 -6.25 -16.72
C LEU A 114 -2.23 -7.17 -17.83
N ALA A 115 -1.17 -7.95 -17.56
CA ALA A 115 -0.64 -8.91 -18.54
C ALA A 115 -1.72 -9.93 -18.98
N ASN A 116 -2.53 -10.41 -18.03
CA ASN A 116 -3.67 -11.28 -18.33
C ASN A 116 -4.77 -10.53 -19.10
N ALA A 117 -5.12 -9.30 -18.70
CA ALA A 117 -6.14 -8.50 -19.36
C ALA A 117 -5.81 -8.20 -20.84
N LEU A 118 -4.53 -7.97 -21.16
CA LEU A 118 -4.08 -7.68 -22.52
C LEU A 118 -4.30 -8.82 -23.52
N ILE A 119 -4.38 -10.07 -23.06
CA ILE A 119 -4.66 -11.24 -23.90
C ILE A 119 -6.14 -11.66 -23.87
N MET A 120 -6.96 -11.01 -23.03
CA MET A 120 -8.40 -11.26 -22.94
C MET A 120 -9.18 -10.44 -23.97
N LYS A 121 -10.34 -10.96 -24.36
CA LYS A 121 -11.33 -10.14 -25.08
C LYS A 121 -11.92 -9.11 -24.11
N PRO A 122 -12.15 -7.87 -24.51
CA PRO A 122 -12.74 -6.86 -23.61
C PRO A 122 -14.09 -7.28 -23.00
N GLU A 123 -14.90 -8.06 -23.73
CA GLU A 123 -16.16 -8.63 -23.22
C GLU A 123 -15.95 -9.62 -22.07
N ALA A 124 -14.83 -10.36 -22.08
CA ALA A 124 -14.47 -11.25 -20.99
C ALA A 124 -14.06 -10.44 -19.75
N ILE A 125 -13.30 -9.37 -19.91
CA ILE A 125 -12.93 -8.46 -18.81
C ILE A 125 -14.18 -7.84 -18.18
N ILE A 126 -15.11 -7.34 -19.01
CA ILE A 126 -16.39 -6.79 -18.51
C ILE A 126 -17.19 -7.86 -17.77
N SER A 127 -17.23 -9.10 -18.27
CA SER A 127 -17.90 -10.22 -17.60
C SER A 127 -17.28 -10.53 -16.22
N GLU A 128 -15.94 -10.53 -16.11
CA GLU A 128 -15.20 -10.71 -14.85
C GLU A 128 -15.61 -9.64 -13.82
N ILE A 129 -15.61 -8.35 -14.23
CA ILE A 129 -15.98 -7.22 -13.36
C ILE A 129 -17.47 -7.25 -12.99
N LYS A 130 -18.34 -7.75 -13.86
CA LYS A 130 -19.76 -7.98 -13.52
C LYS A 130 -19.89 -9.11 -12.49
N ALA A 131 -19.16 -10.20 -12.66
CA ALA A 131 -19.19 -11.36 -11.76
C ALA A 131 -18.63 -11.03 -10.37
N SER A 132 -17.63 -10.15 -10.27
CA SER A 132 -17.07 -9.71 -8.99
C SER A 132 -18.03 -8.89 -8.13
N GLY A 133 -19.11 -8.35 -8.72
CA GLY A 133 -20.06 -7.49 -8.03
C GLY A 133 -19.49 -6.13 -7.64
N LEU A 134 -18.38 -5.68 -8.25
CA LEU A 134 -17.75 -4.41 -7.94
C LEU A 134 -18.72 -3.24 -8.16
N ARG A 135 -18.74 -2.33 -7.18
CA ARG A 135 -19.56 -1.11 -7.17
C ARG A 135 -18.65 0.12 -7.08
N GLY A 136 -19.10 1.24 -7.64
CA GLY A 136 -18.39 2.51 -7.55
C GLY A 136 -18.16 2.92 -6.10
N ARG A 137 -16.91 3.27 -5.77
CA ARG A 137 -16.47 3.59 -4.41
C ARG A 137 -16.57 5.08 -4.03
N GLY A 138 -16.81 5.96 -5.00
CA GLY A 138 -17.11 7.39 -4.76
C GLY A 138 -18.54 7.68 -4.29
N GLY A 139 -19.13 6.83 -3.44
CA GLY A 139 -20.44 7.07 -2.81
C GLY A 139 -21.66 6.52 -3.54
N ALA A 140 -21.83 6.78 -4.84
CA ALA A 140 -23.06 6.40 -5.56
C ALA A 140 -23.31 4.87 -5.68
N GLY A 141 -22.27 4.05 -5.53
CA GLY A 141 -22.42 2.59 -5.48
C GLY A 141 -22.99 1.96 -6.75
N PHE A 142 -22.86 2.59 -7.92
CA PHE A 142 -23.35 2.03 -9.18
C PHE A 142 -22.51 0.80 -9.60
N PRO A 143 -23.10 -0.30 -10.12
CA PRO A 143 -22.34 -1.47 -10.54
C PRO A 143 -21.32 -1.15 -11.64
N THR A 144 -20.03 -1.37 -11.36
CA THR A 144 -18.92 -0.99 -12.25
C THR A 144 -19.00 -1.71 -13.59
N GLY A 145 -19.26 -3.02 -13.57
CA GLY A 145 -19.35 -3.83 -14.79
C GLY A 145 -20.49 -3.39 -15.73
N ARG A 146 -21.62 -2.93 -15.17
CA ARG A 146 -22.72 -2.36 -15.97
C ARG A 146 -22.33 -1.02 -16.61
N LYS A 147 -21.60 -0.17 -15.88
CA LYS A 147 -21.10 1.11 -16.40
C LYS A 147 -20.15 0.89 -17.59
N TRP A 148 -19.24 -0.09 -17.46
CA TRP A 148 -18.28 -0.43 -18.51
C TRP A 148 -18.97 -1.01 -19.76
N GLU A 149 -19.92 -1.92 -19.58
CA GLU A 149 -20.72 -2.51 -20.66
C GLU A 149 -21.46 -1.43 -21.48
N GLN A 150 -22.13 -0.49 -20.79
CA GLN A 150 -22.83 0.62 -21.43
C GLN A 150 -21.87 1.53 -22.21
N CYS A 151 -20.71 1.86 -21.65
CA CYS A 151 -19.70 2.68 -22.31
C CYS A 151 -19.19 2.01 -23.60
N ARG A 152 -18.96 0.69 -23.57
CA ARG A 152 -18.51 -0.08 -24.73
C ARG A 152 -19.57 -0.17 -25.82
N GLN A 153 -20.84 -0.34 -25.45
CA GLN A 153 -21.96 -0.43 -26.40
C GLN A 153 -22.34 0.91 -27.02
N ALA A 154 -22.02 2.04 -26.35
CA ALA A 154 -22.31 3.36 -26.87
C ALA A 154 -21.57 3.62 -28.20
N PRO A 155 -22.21 4.22 -29.22
CA PRO A 155 -21.53 4.60 -30.46
C PRO A 155 -20.50 5.73 -30.23
N GLY A 156 -19.65 5.97 -31.22
CA GLY A 156 -18.70 7.09 -31.25
C GLY A 156 -17.30 6.77 -30.70
N GLN A 157 -16.31 7.47 -31.26
CA GLN A 157 -14.89 7.38 -30.93
C GLN A 157 -14.28 8.80 -30.92
N PRO A 158 -13.23 9.06 -30.13
CA PRO A 158 -12.56 8.14 -29.19
C PRO A 158 -13.37 7.88 -27.91
N LYS A 159 -13.00 6.81 -27.17
CA LYS A 159 -13.46 6.55 -25.80
C LYS A 159 -12.41 7.02 -24.79
N TYR A 160 -12.85 7.39 -23.59
CA TYR A 160 -11.99 7.89 -22.52
C TYR A 160 -12.23 7.14 -21.22
N VAL A 161 -11.15 6.99 -20.44
CA VAL A 161 -11.17 6.57 -19.04
C VAL A 161 -10.76 7.77 -18.21
N ILE A 162 -11.57 8.10 -17.19
CA ILE A 162 -11.32 9.22 -16.28
C ILE A 162 -11.31 8.66 -14.87
N CYS A 163 -10.17 8.81 -14.19
CA CYS A 163 -10.04 8.54 -12.77
C CYS A 163 -10.36 9.83 -12.01
N ASN A 164 -11.39 9.81 -11.16
CA ASN A 164 -11.72 10.95 -10.31
C ASN A 164 -10.97 10.78 -8.98
N ALA A 165 -10.00 11.67 -8.73
CA ALA A 165 -9.18 11.71 -7.52
C ALA A 165 -9.29 13.07 -6.79
N ASP A 166 -10.44 13.75 -6.93
CA ASP A 166 -10.68 15.07 -6.30
C ASP A 166 -10.78 14.96 -4.77
N GLU A 167 -11.27 13.82 -4.24
CA GLU A 167 -11.40 13.47 -2.81
C GLU A 167 -11.77 14.67 -1.89
N GLY A 168 -12.77 15.47 -2.28
CA GLY A 168 -13.12 16.71 -1.59
C GLY A 168 -13.90 16.57 -0.27
N ASP A 169 -14.30 15.35 0.10
CA ASP A 169 -15.13 15.11 1.28
C ASP A 169 -14.30 15.23 2.59
N PRO A 170 -14.75 15.99 3.60
CA PRO A 170 -14.03 16.12 4.87
C PRO A 170 -13.77 14.77 5.54
N GLY A 171 -12.50 14.48 5.82
CA GLY A 171 -12.07 13.24 6.46
C GLY A 171 -11.81 12.08 5.50
N ALA A 172 -12.04 12.24 4.19
CA ALA A 172 -11.58 11.31 3.18
C ALA A 172 -10.09 11.52 2.88
N PHE A 173 -9.35 10.43 2.80
CA PHE A 173 -7.93 10.40 2.43
C PHE A 173 -7.52 9.03 1.82
N MET A 174 -8.51 8.22 1.46
CA MET A 174 -8.34 6.87 0.91
C MET A 174 -7.65 6.93 -0.45
N ASP A 175 -8.12 7.82 -1.32
CA ASP A 175 -7.58 7.99 -2.68
C ASP A 175 -6.17 8.54 -2.58
N ARG A 176 -5.96 9.56 -1.73
CA ARG A 176 -4.63 10.10 -1.42
C ARG A 176 -3.67 8.99 -0.96
N VAL A 177 -4.09 8.15 -0.01
CA VAL A 177 -3.23 7.06 0.50
C VAL A 177 -2.81 6.13 -0.62
N ILE A 178 -3.71 5.71 -1.50
CA ILE A 178 -3.36 4.81 -2.62
C ILE A 178 -2.44 5.52 -3.62
N LEU A 179 -2.74 6.76 -3.98
CA LEU A 179 -1.95 7.53 -4.94
C LEU A 179 -0.53 7.83 -4.44
N GLU A 180 -0.36 8.08 -3.14
CA GLU A 180 0.94 8.33 -2.54
C GLU A 180 1.69 7.04 -2.20
N SER A 181 0.99 5.94 -1.88
CA SER A 181 1.61 4.71 -1.33
C SER A 181 1.71 3.55 -2.31
N ASP A 182 0.86 3.49 -3.32
CA ASP A 182 0.80 2.43 -4.34
C ASP A 182 0.26 2.96 -5.70
N PRO A 183 0.89 3.99 -6.29
CA PRO A 183 0.36 4.68 -7.48
C PRO A 183 0.21 3.75 -8.69
N HIS A 184 1.10 2.78 -8.83
CA HIS A 184 1.07 1.83 -9.93
C HIS A 184 -0.20 0.96 -9.93
N GLN A 185 -0.82 0.73 -8.77
CA GLN A 185 -2.11 0.05 -8.67
C GLN A 185 -3.25 0.82 -9.35
N VAL A 186 -3.21 2.15 -9.31
CA VAL A 186 -4.19 3.00 -10.02
C VAL A 186 -3.92 3.01 -11.52
N ILE A 187 -2.65 2.91 -11.92
CA ILE A 187 -2.25 2.85 -13.33
C ILE A 187 -2.57 1.47 -13.95
N GLU A 188 -2.46 0.40 -13.17
CA GLU A 188 -2.77 -0.97 -13.61
C GLU A 188 -4.28 -1.19 -13.84
N GLY A 189 -5.12 -0.59 -13.01
CA GLY A 189 -6.59 -0.76 -13.04
C GLY A 189 -7.29 -0.05 -14.19
#